data_AF-A0A4R6DWH8-F1
#
_entry.id   AF-A0A4R6DWH8-F1
#
_cell.length_a   1.000
_cell.length_b   1.000
_cell.length_c   1.000
_cell.angle_alpha   90.00
_cell.angle_beta   90.00
_cell.angle_gamma   90.00
#
_symmetry.space_group_name_H-M   'P 1'
#
loop_
_entity.id
_entity.type
_entity.pdbx_description
1 polymer ?
#
loop_
_entity_poly.entity_id
_entity_poly.type
_entity_poly.pdbx_seq_one_letter_code
_entity_poly.pdbx_strand_id
1 'polypeptide(L)'
;MVGSAKGTFKLVSAAALLMASAYSYAVDCPGGTNFYHTATGSVSPITTTINVVVASNFKDPAEDLADDFVVGTSYQVNLCHGASGTIATSINGGNPYNLSLFMAADEGYAQDVADGSYGLGDIFLYAYGVPVWYLSPNAYASNNASAYFFTGQASGATAEGLASKVVLKHSTGTPNAPTIAIGNIPNAPYGNAANVILGQMGLASTSYIYNAGTNVTSACSGLISGSQWQCMYSNIDNTLLAIENNAVTGGFVGWSQVCSKPTARYVKFPDYLTEQYGVLVETGNSGKNSAAAAFVSFMNIGSAGWNTFLGNNCYEAI
;
A
#
# COMPACT_ATOMS: atom_id res chain seq x y z
N MET A 1 55.50 30.27 25.32
CA MET A 1 54.62 29.37 24.56
C MET A 1 53.19 29.59 25.03
N VAL A 2 52.39 30.36 24.29
CA VAL A 2 50.93 30.34 24.36
C VAL A 2 50.45 30.63 22.94
N GLY A 3 49.83 29.63 22.30
CA GLY A 3 49.34 29.70 20.93
C GLY A 3 47.95 30.32 20.87
N SER A 4 47.77 31.27 19.95
CA SER A 4 46.51 31.94 19.64
C SER A 4 45.82 31.25 18.46
N ALA A 5 44.69 30.60 18.69
CA ALA A 5 43.84 30.06 17.64
C ALA A 5 42.99 31.18 17.00
N LYS A 6 43.15 31.41 15.70
CA LYS A 6 42.24 32.24 14.87
C LYS A 6 41.29 31.30 14.13
N GLY A 7 40.01 31.31 14.50
CA GLY A 7 38.93 30.69 13.74
C GLY A 7 38.37 31.67 12.71
N THR A 8 38.44 31.31 11.44
CA THR A 8 37.90 32.10 10.32
C THR A 8 36.51 31.57 9.97
N PHE A 9 35.46 32.31 10.31
CA PHE A 9 34.09 32.05 9.85
C PHE A 9 33.99 32.42 8.35
N LYS A 10 33.72 31.43 7.49
CA LYS A 10 33.33 31.69 6.10
C LYS A 10 31.84 32.00 6.06
N LEU A 11 31.50 33.22 5.62
CA LEU A 11 30.14 33.58 5.19
C LEU A 11 29.77 32.72 3.98
N VAL A 12 28.70 31.93 4.09
CA VAL A 12 27.99 31.38 2.94
C VAL A 12 26.86 32.36 2.62
N SER A 13 26.87 32.83 1.38
CA SER A 13 25.95 33.80 0.81
C SER A 13 24.49 33.33 0.90
N ALA A 14 23.65 34.14 1.55
CA ALA A 14 22.20 34.03 1.56
C ALA A 14 21.63 34.53 0.23
N ALA A 15 21.16 33.61 -0.61
CA ALA A 15 20.32 33.93 -1.75
C ALA A 15 19.34 32.78 -2.02
N ALA A 16 18.33 32.67 -1.15
CA ALA A 16 17.03 32.10 -1.48
C ALA A 16 16.13 32.25 -0.26
N LEU A 17 15.37 33.35 -0.14
CA LEU A 17 14.20 33.36 0.72
C LEU A 17 13.12 34.27 0.12
N LEU A 18 11.93 33.67 -0.03
CA LEU A 18 10.58 34.24 -0.07
C LEU A 18 10.05 34.80 -1.40
N MET A 19 9.41 33.91 -2.16
CA MET A 19 8.04 34.14 -2.64
C MET A 19 7.20 32.89 -2.36
N ALA A 20 6.46 32.88 -1.26
CA ALA A 20 5.39 31.91 -1.04
C ALA A 20 4.11 32.52 -1.63
N SER A 21 3.89 32.36 -2.93
CA SER A 21 2.54 32.41 -3.47
C SER A 21 1.88 31.06 -3.18
N ALA A 22 0.62 31.07 -2.75
CA ALA A 22 -0.20 29.87 -2.65
C ALA A 22 -0.43 29.30 -4.06
N TYR A 23 0.56 28.57 -4.59
CA TYR A 23 0.34 27.62 -5.65
C TYR A 23 -0.46 26.48 -5.02
N SER A 24 -1.71 26.32 -5.43
CA SER A 24 -2.35 25.02 -5.36
C SER A 24 -1.45 24.09 -6.17
N TYR A 25 -0.63 23.27 -5.51
CA TYR A 25 0.13 22.23 -6.19
C TYR A 25 -0.89 21.40 -6.98
N ALA A 26 -0.69 21.27 -8.29
CA ALA A 26 -1.52 20.38 -9.08
C ALA A 26 -1.40 18.97 -8.47
N VAL A 27 -2.52 18.29 -8.28
CA VAL A 27 -2.49 16.89 -7.82
C VAL A 27 -1.95 16.04 -8.95
N ASP A 28 -0.94 15.23 -8.65
CA ASP A 28 -0.21 14.44 -9.65
C ASP A 28 -0.66 12.97 -9.68
N CYS A 29 -1.44 12.52 -8.70
CA CYS A 29 -1.85 11.12 -8.54
C CYS A 29 -3.37 10.95 -8.40
N PRO A 30 -3.92 9.79 -8.81
CA PRO A 30 -5.29 9.40 -8.50
C PRO A 30 -5.59 9.49 -7.00
N GLY A 31 -6.76 10.02 -6.63
CA GLY A 31 -7.16 10.18 -5.23
C GLY A 31 -6.72 11.51 -4.59
N GLY A 32 -6.13 12.42 -5.35
CA GLY A 32 -5.84 13.79 -4.90
C GLY A 32 -4.54 13.93 -4.11
N THR A 33 -3.58 13.03 -4.34
CA THR A 33 -2.24 13.07 -3.75
C THR A 33 -1.19 13.52 -4.80
N ASN A 34 0.02 13.81 -4.33
CA ASN A 34 1.18 14.06 -5.18
C ASN A 34 2.03 12.80 -5.27
N PHE A 35 3.04 12.81 -6.16
CA PHE A 35 4.07 11.78 -6.16
C PHE A 35 4.68 11.65 -4.76
N TYR A 36 4.79 10.41 -4.28
CA TYR A 36 5.40 10.13 -2.99
C TYR A 36 6.91 9.86 -3.10
N HIS A 37 7.37 9.52 -4.31
CA HIS A 37 8.77 9.26 -4.61
C HIS A 37 9.12 9.65 -6.05
N THR A 38 10.35 10.11 -6.24
CA THR A 38 10.92 10.42 -7.55
C THR A 38 12.36 9.91 -7.62
N ALA A 39 12.58 8.90 -8.45
CA ALA A 39 13.91 8.37 -8.76
C ALA A 39 14.43 9.03 -10.05
N THR A 40 15.65 9.56 -10.02
CA THR A 40 16.24 10.28 -11.16
C THR A 40 17.57 9.67 -11.56
N GLY A 41 17.71 9.33 -12.84
CA GLY A 41 18.90 8.69 -13.38
C GLY A 41 20.13 9.59 -13.37
N SER A 42 21.31 8.96 -13.38
CA SER A 42 22.59 9.65 -13.28
C SER A 42 23.11 10.18 -14.62
N VAL A 43 22.51 9.82 -15.75
CA VAL A 43 22.92 10.28 -17.09
C VAL A 43 22.15 11.54 -17.47
N SER A 44 22.90 12.62 -17.76
CA SER A 44 22.34 13.93 -18.11
C SER A 44 22.40 14.20 -19.62
N PRO A 45 21.40 14.85 -20.23
CA PRO A 45 20.14 15.29 -19.61
C PRO A 45 19.17 14.12 -19.39
N ILE A 46 18.23 14.28 -18.45
CA ILE A 46 17.08 13.38 -18.35
C ILE A 46 16.24 13.52 -19.62
N THR A 47 16.04 12.41 -20.33
CA THR A 47 15.39 12.38 -21.64
C THR A 47 13.94 11.93 -21.56
N THR A 48 13.56 11.18 -20.53
CA THR A 48 12.20 10.63 -20.41
C THR A 48 11.82 10.46 -18.96
N THR A 49 10.61 10.93 -18.62
CA THR A 49 10.00 10.76 -17.31
C THR A 49 8.74 9.92 -17.44
N ILE A 50 8.66 8.83 -16.69
CA ILE A 50 7.47 7.97 -16.61
C ILE A 50 6.80 8.13 -15.25
N ASN A 51 5.48 8.03 -15.26
CA ASN A 51 4.67 8.04 -14.04
C ASN A 51 4.17 6.61 -13.81
N VAL A 52 4.63 5.97 -12.75
CA VAL A 52 4.24 4.59 -12.39
C VAL A 52 3.31 4.67 -11.19
N VAL A 53 2.16 4.02 -11.28
CA VAL A 53 1.21 3.94 -10.17
C VAL A 53 1.07 2.50 -9.68
N VAL A 54 1.15 2.33 -8.38
CA VAL A 54 1.10 1.02 -7.74
C VAL A 54 -0.05 0.93 -6.74
N ALA A 55 -0.53 -0.27 -6.48
CA ALA A 55 -1.40 -0.53 -5.35
C ALA A 55 -0.67 -0.20 -4.04
N SER A 56 -1.39 0.32 -3.05
CA SER A 56 -0.87 0.73 -1.75
C SER A 56 0.06 -0.30 -1.06
N ASN A 57 -0.21 -1.61 -1.18
CA ASN A 57 0.65 -2.65 -0.61
C ASN A 57 2.06 -2.68 -1.20
N PHE A 58 2.21 -2.27 -2.47
CA PHE A 58 3.47 -2.33 -3.23
C PHE A 58 4.18 -0.97 -3.26
N LYS A 59 3.77 -0.02 -2.41
CA LYS A 59 4.38 1.31 -2.31
C LYS A 59 5.90 1.23 -2.04
N ASP A 60 6.30 0.63 -0.92
CA ASP A 60 7.71 0.60 -0.53
C ASP A 60 8.58 -0.23 -1.50
N PRO A 61 8.17 -1.43 -1.96
CA PRO A 61 8.91 -2.17 -2.99
C PRO A 61 9.07 -1.41 -4.31
N ALA A 62 8.12 -0.56 -4.69
CA ALA A 62 8.22 0.24 -5.91
C ALA A 62 9.30 1.33 -5.81
N GLU A 63 9.56 1.88 -4.61
CA GLU A 63 10.65 2.84 -4.37
C GLU A 63 12.00 2.20 -4.71
N ASP A 64 12.26 1.03 -4.14
CA ASP A 64 13.50 0.27 -4.38
C ASP A 64 13.70 -0.04 -5.87
N LEU A 65 12.64 -0.49 -6.56
CA LEU A 65 12.69 -0.76 -8.00
C LEU A 65 12.95 0.49 -8.83
N ALA A 66 12.33 1.61 -8.46
CA ALA A 66 12.53 2.88 -9.15
C ALA A 66 13.97 3.38 -9.00
N ASP A 67 14.51 3.32 -7.80
CA ASP A 67 15.88 3.75 -7.52
C ASP A 67 16.90 2.88 -8.25
N ASP A 68 16.73 1.56 -8.24
CA ASP A 68 17.65 0.65 -8.94
C ASP A 68 17.53 0.77 -10.47
N PHE A 69 16.31 0.91 -11.01
CA PHE A 69 16.08 1.03 -12.45
C PHE A 69 16.76 2.25 -13.06
N VAL A 70 16.76 3.39 -12.37
CA VAL A 70 17.27 4.63 -12.95
C VAL A 70 18.79 4.72 -12.96
N VAL A 71 19.51 3.87 -12.21
CA VAL A 71 20.98 3.88 -12.14
C VAL A 71 21.60 3.72 -13.53
N GLY A 72 22.46 4.66 -13.91
CA GLY A 72 23.14 4.62 -15.21
C GLY A 72 22.24 4.91 -16.42
N THR A 73 21.00 5.34 -16.20
CA THR A 73 20.04 5.72 -17.26
C THR A 73 19.84 7.24 -17.34
N SER A 74 19.20 7.70 -18.41
CA SER A 74 18.66 9.06 -18.56
C SER A 74 17.15 9.13 -18.27
N TYR A 75 16.64 8.19 -17.47
CA TYR A 75 15.23 8.12 -17.09
C TYR A 75 14.95 8.78 -15.74
N GLN A 76 13.71 9.21 -15.55
CA GLN A 76 13.15 9.56 -14.26
C GLN A 76 11.85 8.79 -14.05
N VAL A 77 11.64 8.27 -12.85
CA VAL A 77 10.43 7.56 -12.45
C VAL A 77 9.76 8.35 -11.33
N ASN A 78 8.51 8.75 -11.54
CA ASN A 78 7.66 9.32 -10.49
C ASN A 78 6.67 8.27 -10.03
N LEU A 79 6.53 8.08 -8.73
CA LEU A 79 5.65 7.06 -8.15
C LEU A 79 4.40 7.65 -7.53
N CYS A 80 3.26 7.06 -7.87
CA CYS A 80 1.95 7.23 -7.24
C CYS A 80 1.51 5.93 -6.57
N HIS A 81 0.66 6.01 -5.56
CA HIS A 81 0.05 4.82 -4.95
C HIS A 81 -1.40 5.05 -4.54
N GLY A 82 -2.17 3.97 -4.42
CA GLY A 82 -3.57 4.04 -3.98
C GLY A 82 -4.31 2.71 -4.06
N ALA A 83 -5.64 2.77 -3.91
CA ALA A 83 -6.51 1.61 -4.11
C ALA A 83 -6.63 1.29 -5.62
N SER A 84 -6.42 0.02 -5.99
CA SER A 84 -6.43 -0.44 -7.38
C SER A 84 -7.68 -0.03 -8.16
N GLY A 85 -8.87 -0.14 -7.56
CA GLY A 85 -10.12 0.26 -8.22
C GLY A 85 -10.25 1.77 -8.43
N THR A 86 -9.72 2.58 -7.51
CA THR A 86 -9.67 4.05 -7.67
C THR A 86 -8.70 4.43 -8.78
N ILE A 87 -7.55 3.76 -8.86
CA ILE A 87 -6.55 3.98 -9.91
C ILE A 87 -7.11 3.57 -11.27
N ALA A 88 -7.68 2.36 -11.39
CA ALA A 88 -8.30 1.87 -12.62
C ALA A 88 -9.40 2.80 -13.12
N THR A 89 -10.30 3.23 -12.22
CA THR A 89 -11.34 4.22 -12.55
C THR A 89 -10.74 5.51 -13.11
N SER A 90 -9.64 5.99 -12.53
CA SER A 90 -8.95 7.20 -13.02
C SER A 90 -8.30 7.00 -14.38
N ILE A 91 -7.69 5.84 -14.64
CA ILE A 91 -7.07 5.52 -15.93
C ILE A 91 -8.15 5.44 -17.00
N ASN A 92 -9.19 4.63 -16.76
CA ASN A 92 -10.31 4.44 -17.69
C ASN A 92 -11.12 5.72 -17.91
N GLY A 93 -11.14 6.63 -16.93
CA GLY A 93 -11.75 7.95 -17.04
C GLY A 93 -10.98 8.96 -17.91
N GLY A 94 -9.77 8.64 -18.37
CA GLY A 94 -9.02 9.54 -19.27
C GLY A 94 -7.50 9.60 -19.08
N ASN A 95 -6.93 8.76 -18.21
CA ASN A 95 -5.53 8.82 -17.78
C ASN A 95 -5.00 10.27 -17.53
N PRO A 96 -5.70 11.10 -16.74
CA PRO A 96 -5.39 12.54 -16.63
C PRO A 96 -4.02 12.83 -16.01
N TYR A 97 -3.42 11.84 -15.34
CA TYR A 97 -2.11 11.93 -14.69
C TYR A 97 -0.96 11.39 -15.55
N ASN A 98 -1.23 11.03 -16.82
CA ASN A 98 -0.23 10.48 -17.76
C ASN A 98 0.52 9.26 -17.20
N LEU A 99 -0.20 8.38 -16.50
CA LEU A 99 0.33 7.14 -15.97
C LEU A 99 0.79 6.27 -17.13
N SER A 100 1.98 5.69 -17.01
CA SER A 100 2.62 4.87 -18.05
C SER A 100 2.64 3.39 -17.69
N LEU A 101 2.47 3.06 -16.41
CA LEU A 101 2.42 1.71 -15.87
C LEU A 101 1.50 1.70 -14.64
N PHE A 102 0.59 0.74 -14.59
CA PHE A 102 -0.26 0.47 -13.45
C PHE A 102 0.04 -0.92 -12.89
N MET A 103 0.36 -1.01 -11.60
CA MET A 103 0.57 -2.27 -10.88
C MET A 103 -0.53 -2.45 -9.83
N ALA A 104 -1.56 -3.23 -10.17
CA ALA A 104 -2.72 -3.52 -9.35
C ALA A 104 -2.44 -4.61 -8.30
N ALA A 105 -3.36 -4.73 -7.34
CA ALA A 105 -3.31 -5.76 -6.30
C ALA A 105 -4.35 -6.88 -6.49
N ASP A 106 -4.82 -7.02 -7.72
CA ASP A 106 -5.78 -7.99 -8.22
C ASP A 106 -5.70 -8.08 -9.75
N GLU A 107 -6.28 -9.14 -10.30
CA GLU A 107 -6.43 -9.34 -11.74
C GLU A 107 -7.48 -8.41 -12.36
N GLY A 108 -8.63 -8.25 -11.68
CA GLY A 108 -9.82 -7.61 -12.25
C GLY A 108 -9.63 -6.16 -12.67
N TYR A 109 -9.04 -5.32 -11.81
CA TYR A 109 -8.76 -3.92 -12.14
C TYR A 109 -7.63 -3.76 -13.15
N ALA A 110 -6.64 -4.65 -13.16
CA ALA A 110 -5.61 -4.65 -14.20
C ALA A 110 -6.24 -4.99 -15.56
N GLN A 111 -7.10 -6.01 -15.61
CA GLN A 111 -7.79 -6.42 -16.83
C GLN A 111 -8.76 -5.33 -17.31
N ASP A 112 -9.49 -4.68 -16.41
CA ASP A 112 -10.37 -3.53 -16.75
C ASP A 112 -9.61 -2.38 -17.41
N VAL A 113 -8.35 -2.14 -17.00
CA VAL A 113 -7.48 -1.15 -17.68
C VAL A 113 -6.96 -1.68 -19.00
N ALA A 114 -6.54 -2.95 -19.07
CA ALA A 114 -6.04 -3.58 -20.29
C ALA A 114 -7.07 -3.58 -21.43
N ASP A 115 -8.32 -3.90 -21.10
CA ASP A 115 -9.45 -3.90 -22.04
C ASP A 115 -9.97 -2.49 -22.36
N GLY A 116 -9.59 -1.50 -21.54
CA GLY A 116 -9.97 -0.10 -21.69
C GLY A 116 -9.16 0.64 -22.76
N SER A 117 -9.58 1.86 -23.09
CA SER A 117 -8.96 2.70 -24.14
C SER A 117 -7.50 3.11 -23.86
N TYR A 118 -7.02 2.92 -22.62
CA TYR A 118 -5.68 3.31 -22.19
C TYR A 118 -4.79 2.12 -21.86
N GLY A 119 -5.27 0.87 -21.98
CA GLY A 119 -4.44 -0.32 -21.82
C GLY A 119 -3.48 -0.49 -23.00
N LEU A 120 -2.24 -0.90 -22.72
CA LEU A 120 -1.25 -1.28 -23.74
C LEU A 120 -0.81 -2.73 -23.55
N GLY A 121 -1.45 -3.63 -24.30
CA GLY A 121 -1.16 -5.05 -24.26
C GLY A 121 -1.82 -5.78 -23.09
N ASP A 122 -1.38 -7.02 -22.86
CA ASP A 122 -1.95 -7.90 -21.85
C ASP A 122 -1.45 -7.57 -20.44
N ILE A 123 -2.22 -7.97 -19.43
CA ILE A 123 -1.78 -7.93 -18.04
C ILE A 123 -0.67 -8.95 -17.77
N PHE A 124 0.17 -8.69 -16.79
CA PHE A 124 1.20 -9.62 -16.33
C PHE A 124 1.18 -9.79 -14.81
N LEU A 125 1.17 -11.05 -14.36
CA LEU A 125 1.30 -11.38 -12.94
C LEU A 125 2.72 -11.03 -12.46
N TYR A 126 2.84 -10.20 -11.43
CA TYR A 126 4.14 -9.81 -10.87
C TYR A 126 4.36 -10.29 -9.44
N ALA A 127 3.32 -10.60 -8.67
CA ALA A 127 3.47 -11.07 -7.29
C ALA A 127 2.20 -11.75 -6.76
N TYR A 128 2.33 -12.47 -5.65
CA TYR A 128 1.21 -12.90 -4.82
C TYR A 128 1.29 -12.23 -3.45
N GLY A 129 0.28 -11.44 -3.12
CA GLY A 129 0.13 -10.78 -1.83
C GLY A 129 -0.54 -11.67 -0.79
N VAL A 130 -0.20 -11.48 0.49
CA VAL A 130 -0.80 -12.23 1.60
C VAL A 130 -1.58 -11.28 2.50
N PRO A 131 -2.91 -11.43 2.63
CA PRO A 131 -3.66 -10.68 3.63
C PRO A 131 -3.23 -11.06 5.05
N VAL A 132 -3.16 -10.06 5.92
CA VAL A 132 -2.86 -10.26 7.33
C VAL A 132 -3.90 -9.57 8.18
N TRP A 133 -4.25 -10.20 9.31
CA TRP A 133 -4.82 -9.45 10.42
C TRP A 133 -3.68 -8.80 11.20
N TYR A 134 -3.80 -7.53 11.56
CA TYR A 134 -2.81 -6.77 12.31
C TYR A 134 -3.42 -6.03 13.50
N LEU A 135 -2.79 -6.15 14.67
CA LEU A 135 -3.20 -5.48 15.90
C LEU A 135 -2.58 -4.08 16.03
N SER A 136 -3.37 -3.15 16.58
CA SER A 136 -2.87 -1.82 16.94
C SER A 136 -1.84 -1.90 18.07
N PRO A 137 -0.95 -0.90 18.21
CA PRO A 137 0.05 -0.89 19.27
C PRO A 137 -0.54 -1.07 20.68
N ASN A 138 -1.67 -0.41 20.99
CA ASN A 138 -2.33 -0.49 22.29
C ASN A 138 -2.99 -1.86 22.51
N ALA A 139 -3.65 -2.41 21.47
CA ALA A 139 -4.23 -3.74 21.55
C ALA A 139 -3.15 -4.79 21.81
N TYR A 140 -2.00 -4.67 21.13
CA TYR A 140 -0.85 -5.54 21.34
C TYR A 140 -0.24 -5.39 22.75
N ALA A 141 0.02 -4.16 23.20
CA ALA A 141 0.63 -3.87 24.50
C ALA A 141 -0.21 -4.34 25.69
N SER A 142 -1.52 -4.51 25.51
CA SER A 142 -2.41 -5.01 26.56
C SER A 142 -2.20 -6.50 26.91
N ASN A 143 -1.26 -7.21 26.26
CA ASN A 143 -1.00 -8.66 26.42
C ASN A 143 -2.23 -9.56 26.22
N ASN A 144 -3.25 -9.03 25.53
CA ASN A 144 -4.57 -9.64 25.35
C ASN A 144 -4.86 -9.92 23.87
N ALA A 145 -3.86 -10.26 23.05
CA ALA A 145 -4.11 -10.71 21.66
C ALA A 145 -5.13 -11.87 21.63
N SER A 146 -5.05 -12.78 22.61
CA SER A 146 -6.02 -13.85 22.87
C SER A 146 -7.39 -13.38 23.39
N ALA A 147 -7.57 -12.10 23.75
CA ALA A 147 -8.87 -11.51 24.03
C ALA A 147 -9.55 -10.97 22.77
N TYR A 148 -8.78 -10.68 21.71
CA TYR A 148 -9.30 -10.28 20.41
C TYR A 148 -9.56 -11.48 19.48
N PHE A 149 -9.01 -12.65 19.81
CA PHE A 149 -9.18 -13.92 19.09
C PHE A 149 -9.71 -15.04 20.00
N PHE A 150 -10.54 -15.95 19.49
CA PHE A 150 -10.86 -17.21 20.21
C PHE A 150 -9.67 -18.19 20.19
N THR A 151 -9.51 -18.94 21.28
CA THR A 151 -8.39 -19.84 21.53
C THR A 151 -8.55 -21.20 20.84
N GLY A 152 -7.57 -21.51 19.98
CA GLY A 152 -6.93 -22.82 19.80
C GLY A 152 -5.38 -22.69 19.79
N GLN A 153 -4.87 -21.55 20.29
CA GLN A 153 -3.47 -21.13 20.25
C GLN A 153 -2.74 -21.67 21.48
N ALA A 154 -1.63 -22.38 21.29
CA ALA A 154 -0.72 -22.69 22.39
C ALA A 154 -0.01 -21.40 22.85
N SER A 155 0.26 -21.29 24.15
CA SER A 155 1.11 -20.21 24.69
C SER A 155 2.47 -20.24 23.97
N GLY A 156 2.89 -19.10 23.39
CA GLY A 156 4.14 -18.99 22.62
C GLY A 156 4.06 -19.31 21.13
N ALA A 157 2.87 -19.57 20.56
CA ALA A 157 2.72 -19.74 19.11
C ALA A 157 2.98 -18.42 18.36
N THR A 158 3.89 -18.45 17.38
CA THR A 158 4.13 -17.35 16.43
C THR A 158 3.06 -17.31 15.34
N ALA A 159 2.95 -16.17 14.64
CA ALA A 159 1.96 -15.84 13.63
C ALA A 159 1.92 -16.72 12.36
N GLU A 160 2.71 -17.79 12.31
CA GLU A 160 2.82 -18.69 11.18
C GLU A 160 2.02 -19.96 11.40
N GLY A 161 1.07 -20.23 10.48
CA GLY A 161 0.36 -21.50 10.44
C GLY A 161 -1.08 -21.51 10.97
N LEU A 162 -1.78 -20.37 11.02
CA LEU A 162 -3.17 -20.32 11.48
C LEU A 162 -4.17 -20.29 10.30
N ALA A 163 -4.10 -21.31 9.44
CA ALA A 163 -4.96 -21.45 8.27
C ALA A 163 -6.41 -21.89 8.57
N SER A 164 -6.81 -22.18 9.82
CA SER A 164 -8.12 -22.85 10.02
C SER A 164 -8.80 -22.73 11.39
N LYS A 165 -8.28 -21.93 12.35
CA LYS A 165 -8.86 -21.89 13.72
C LYS A 165 -8.98 -20.50 14.37
N VAL A 166 -8.73 -19.43 13.63
CA VAL A 166 -8.79 -18.07 14.19
C VAL A 166 -10.17 -17.48 13.92
N VAL A 167 -10.89 -17.15 14.99
CA VAL A 167 -12.15 -16.39 14.92
C VAL A 167 -11.98 -15.13 15.75
N LEU A 168 -12.31 -13.98 15.18
CA LEU A 168 -12.33 -12.73 15.94
C LEU A 168 -13.39 -12.79 17.03
N LYS A 169 -13.00 -12.45 18.26
CA LYS A 169 -13.93 -12.34 19.39
C LYS A 169 -14.75 -11.08 19.22
N HIS A 170 -15.98 -11.21 18.72
CA HIS A 170 -16.99 -10.18 18.86
C HIS A 170 -17.86 -10.48 20.09
N SER A 171 -17.57 -9.81 21.21
CA SER A 171 -18.38 -9.87 22.43
C SER A 171 -19.05 -8.51 22.66
N THR A 172 -20.34 -8.49 22.96
CA THR A 172 -21.06 -7.28 23.36
C THR A 172 -20.80 -6.89 24.83
N GLY A 173 -20.07 -7.72 25.59
CA GLY A 173 -19.66 -7.46 26.98
C GLY A 173 -18.26 -6.87 27.10
N THR A 174 -17.84 -6.52 28.32
CA THR A 174 -16.51 -5.97 28.60
C THR A 174 -15.42 -7.06 28.59
N PRO A 175 -14.23 -6.81 28.00
CA PRO A 175 -13.86 -5.61 27.24
C PRO A 175 -14.59 -5.53 25.90
N ASN A 176 -14.96 -4.31 25.50
CA ASN A 176 -15.78 -4.01 24.32
C ASN A 176 -15.35 -4.78 23.08
N ALA A 177 -16.33 -5.06 22.21
CA ALA A 177 -16.10 -5.59 20.87
C ALA A 177 -14.96 -4.84 20.16
N PRO A 178 -13.99 -5.55 19.55
CA PRO A 178 -12.92 -4.92 18.82
C PRO A 178 -13.51 -4.10 17.67
N THR A 179 -13.12 -2.83 17.57
CA THR A 179 -13.32 -2.08 16.34
C THR A 179 -12.28 -2.50 15.33
N ILE A 180 -12.70 -2.80 14.11
CA ILE A 180 -11.80 -3.31 13.07
C ILE A 180 -11.66 -2.34 11.92
N ALA A 181 -10.47 -2.28 11.33
CA ALA A 181 -10.22 -1.54 10.10
C ALA A 181 -10.17 -2.50 8.90
N ILE A 182 -10.84 -2.13 7.82
CA ILE A 182 -10.74 -2.81 6.52
C ILE A 182 -10.49 -1.79 5.41
N GLY A 183 -9.89 -2.22 4.31
CA GLY A 183 -9.85 -1.42 3.08
C GLY A 183 -11.23 -1.31 2.44
N ASN A 184 -11.42 -0.31 1.58
CA ASN A 184 -12.65 -0.07 0.85
C ASN A 184 -13.01 -1.29 -0.02
N ILE A 185 -14.06 -2.04 0.35
CA ILE A 185 -14.37 -3.33 -0.29
C ILE A 185 -14.51 -3.20 -1.83
N PRO A 186 -15.21 -2.18 -2.37
CA PRO A 186 -15.33 -2.02 -3.82
C PRO A 186 -14.10 -1.49 -4.56
N ASN A 187 -13.00 -1.11 -3.89
CA ASN A 187 -11.86 -0.48 -4.55
C ASN A 187 -10.50 -1.05 -4.14
N ALA A 188 -10.41 -1.66 -2.95
CA ALA A 188 -9.19 -2.16 -2.36
C ALA A 188 -9.23 -3.70 -2.32
N PRO A 189 -8.37 -4.39 -3.10
CA PRO A 189 -8.34 -5.85 -3.13
C PRO A 189 -8.21 -6.52 -1.76
N TYR A 190 -7.36 -5.99 -0.88
CA TYR A 190 -7.25 -6.52 0.49
C TYR A 190 -8.48 -6.21 1.36
N GLY A 191 -9.24 -5.15 1.05
CA GLY A 191 -10.54 -4.90 1.68
C GLY A 191 -11.58 -5.96 1.26
N ASN A 192 -11.57 -6.35 -0.01
CA ASN A 192 -12.37 -7.48 -0.51
C ASN A 192 -11.95 -8.80 0.15
N ALA A 193 -10.66 -9.12 0.16
CA ALA A 193 -10.12 -10.31 0.82
C ALA A 193 -10.50 -10.36 2.31
N ALA A 194 -10.37 -9.23 3.02
CA ALA A 194 -10.83 -9.10 4.40
C ALA A 194 -12.33 -9.41 4.56
N ASN A 195 -13.17 -8.88 3.67
CA ASN A 195 -14.61 -9.15 3.71
C ASN A 195 -14.94 -10.64 3.45
N VAL A 196 -14.21 -11.31 2.56
CA VAL A 196 -14.33 -12.76 2.33
C VAL A 196 -13.93 -13.54 3.58
N ILE A 197 -12.76 -13.24 4.16
CA ILE A 197 -12.25 -13.88 5.39
C ILE A 197 -13.25 -13.70 6.54
N LEU A 198 -13.72 -12.47 6.76
CA LEU A 198 -14.74 -12.17 7.78
C LEU A 198 -16.07 -12.87 7.50
N GLY A 199 -16.46 -13.01 6.24
CA GLY A 199 -17.67 -13.73 5.85
C GLY A 199 -17.63 -15.20 6.23
N GLN A 200 -16.49 -15.86 6.02
CA GLN A 200 -16.29 -17.24 6.44
C GLN A 200 -16.24 -17.41 7.97
N MET A 201 -15.92 -16.34 8.71
CA MET A 201 -16.06 -16.28 10.17
C MET A 201 -17.49 -15.99 10.65
N GLY A 202 -18.45 -15.74 9.74
CA GLY A 202 -19.81 -15.33 10.09
C GLY A 202 -19.92 -13.87 10.56
N LEU A 203 -18.94 -13.03 10.19
CA LEU A 203 -18.79 -11.66 10.68
C LEU A 203 -18.96 -10.59 9.58
N ALA A 204 -19.18 -10.97 8.32
CA ALA A 204 -19.42 -10.01 7.24
C ALA A 204 -20.89 -9.55 7.20
N SER A 205 -21.11 -8.24 7.33
CA SER A 205 -22.37 -7.58 7.00
C SER A 205 -22.12 -6.11 6.72
N THR A 206 -22.77 -5.56 5.67
CA THR A 206 -22.70 -4.13 5.36
C THR A 206 -23.28 -3.26 6.48
N SER A 207 -24.23 -3.79 7.27
CA SER A 207 -24.77 -3.10 8.44
C SER A 207 -23.75 -2.90 9.57
N TYR A 208 -22.61 -3.60 9.54
CA TYR A 208 -21.55 -3.47 10.53
C TYR A 208 -20.50 -2.41 10.17
N ILE A 209 -20.57 -1.87 8.96
CA ILE A 209 -19.48 -1.07 8.38
C ILE A 209 -19.86 0.41 8.38
N TYR A 210 -18.94 1.23 8.87
CA TYR A 210 -18.92 2.67 8.70
C TYR A 210 -17.83 3.05 7.69
N ASN A 211 -18.12 3.95 6.75
CA ASN A 211 -17.12 4.43 5.80
C ASN A 211 -16.34 5.61 6.43
N ALA A 212 -15.12 5.34 6.90
CA ALA A 212 -14.22 6.33 7.47
C ALA A 212 -13.41 7.09 6.41
N GLY A 213 -13.37 6.59 5.16
CA GLY A 213 -12.62 7.21 4.07
C GLY A 213 -11.14 7.38 4.43
N THR A 214 -10.68 8.63 4.46
CA THR A 214 -9.29 8.98 4.82
C THR A 214 -9.14 9.43 6.28
N ASN A 215 -10.18 9.34 7.11
CA ASN A 215 -10.12 9.73 8.52
C ASN A 215 -9.40 8.67 9.38
N VAL A 216 -8.08 8.71 9.36
CA VAL A 216 -7.20 7.74 10.07
C VAL A 216 -6.89 8.14 11.51
N THR A 217 -7.39 9.28 11.99
CA THR A 217 -7.08 9.83 13.32
C THR A 217 -8.22 9.72 14.32
N SER A 218 -9.47 9.82 13.87
CA SER A 218 -10.63 9.65 14.77
C SER A 218 -10.77 8.19 15.18
N ALA A 219 -10.96 7.94 16.47
CA ALA A 219 -11.25 6.60 16.97
C ALA A 219 -12.54 6.07 16.31
N CYS A 220 -12.47 4.90 15.69
CA CYS A 220 -13.59 4.26 15.01
C CYS A 220 -14.79 4.08 15.94
N SER A 221 -14.55 3.80 17.22
CA SER A 221 -15.59 3.69 18.25
C SER A 221 -16.43 4.95 18.43
N GLY A 222 -15.90 6.13 18.06
CA GLY A 222 -16.64 7.39 18.08
C GLY A 222 -17.33 7.74 16.75
N LEU A 223 -17.06 6.98 15.68
CA LEU A 223 -17.64 7.17 14.34
C LEU A 223 -18.83 6.24 14.09
N ILE A 224 -18.80 5.06 14.69
CA ILE A 224 -19.79 3.99 14.52
C ILE A 224 -21.04 4.22 15.39
N SER A 225 -22.17 3.67 14.94
CA SER A 225 -23.44 3.73 15.68
C SER A 225 -24.22 2.41 15.55
N GLY A 226 -25.15 2.17 16.48
CA GLY A 226 -25.98 0.96 16.47
C GLY A 226 -25.13 -0.31 16.54
N SER A 227 -25.29 -1.19 15.55
CA SER A 227 -24.55 -2.46 15.45
C SER A 227 -23.25 -2.35 14.64
N GLN A 228 -22.81 -1.14 14.26
CA GLN A 228 -21.55 -0.96 13.54
C GLN A 228 -20.35 -1.25 14.46
N TRP A 229 -19.32 -1.89 13.90
CA TRP A 229 -18.05 -2.19 14.59
C TRP A 229 -16.85 -2.26 13.65
N GLN A 230 -17.05 -1.98 12.37
CA GLN A 230 -15.99 -1.95 11.36
C GLN A 230 -15.89 -0.54 10.76
N CYS A 231 -14.67 -0.03 10.60
CA CYS A 231 -14.39 1.18 9.84
C CYS A 231 -13.68 0.81 8.54
N MET A 232 -14.25 1.26 7.43
CA MET A 232 -13.74 1.04 6.08
C MET A 232 -12.98 2.28 5.61
N TYR A 233 -11.74 2.09 5.16
CA TYR A 233 -10.82 3.14 4.76
C TYR A 233 -10.56 3.12 3.26
N SER A 234 -10.25 4.27 2.66
CA SER A 234 -10.17 4.42 1.19
C SER A 234 -9.19 3.44 0.51
N ASN A 235 -8.07 3.15 1.15
CA ASN A 235 -7.09 2.15 0.73
C ASN A 235 -6.42 1.51 1.95
N ILE A 236 -5.54 0.55 1.70
CA ILE A 236 -4.93 -0.25 2.76
C ILE A 236 -3.84 0.50 3.52
N ASP A 237 -3.28 1.58 2.97
CA ASP A 237 -2.37 2.47 3.71
C ASP A 237 -3.15 3.27 4.74
N ASN A 238 -4.32 3.79 4.37
CA ASN A 238 -5.21 4.44 5.33
C ASN A 238 -5.67 3.45 6.41
N THR A 239 -5.94 2.19 6.04
CA THR A 239 -6.23 1.11 6.99
C THR A 239 -5.06 0.89 7.95
N LEU A 240 -3.83 0.76 7.45
CA LEU A 240 -2.63 0.59 8.27
C LEU A 240 -2.41 1.78 9.21
N LEU A 241 -2.52 3.01 8.70
CA LEU A 241 -2.38 4.23 9.49
C LEU A 241 -3.40 4.28 10.62
N ALA A 242 -4.66 3.92 10.38
CA ALA A 242 -5.67 3.87 11.42
C ALA A 242 -5.34 2.84 12.52
N ILE A 243 -4.78 1.68 12.14
CA ILE A 243 -4.32 0.66 13.09
C ILE A 243 -3.13 1.18 13.91
N GLU A 244 -2.11 1.75 13.27
CA GLU A 244 -0.92 2.27 13.96
C GLU A 244 -1.23 3.50 14.84
N ASN A 245 -2.22 4.31 14.45
CA ASN A 245 -2.71 5.43 15.24
C ASN A 245 -3.61 5.00 16.43
N ASN A 246 -3.85 3.69 16.62
CA ASN A 246 -4.78 3.17 17.61
C ASN A 246 -6.23 3.68 17.44
N ALA A 247 -6.61 4.10 16.23
CA ALA A 247 -7.98 4.49 15.93
C ALA A 247 -8.93 3.27 15.92
N VAL A 248 -8.37 2.07 15.74
CA VAL A 248 -9.05 0.78 15.82
C VAL A 248 -8.27 -0.19 16.71
N THR A 249 -8.89 -1.32 17.05
CA THR A 249 -8.24 -2.41 17.78
C THR A 249 -7.27 -3.20 16.89
N GLY A 250 -7.62 -3.35 15.62
CA GLY A 250 -6.83 -4.03 14.61
C GLY A 250 -7.54 -3.98 13.28
N GLY A 251 -7.04 -4.70 12.28
CA GLY A 251 -7.66 -4.73 10.97
C GLY A 251 -6.90 -5.56 9.97
N PHE A 252 -7.34 -5.54 8.72
CA PHE A 252 -6.73 -6.29 7.64
C PHE A 252 -5.86 -5.40 6.74
N VAL A 253 -4.62 -5.83 6.51
CA VAL A 253 -3.61 -5.15 5.68
C VAL A 253 -2.82 -6.18 4.87
N GLY A 254 -1.84 -5.76 4.08
CA GLY A 254 -0.94 -6.69 3.37
C GLY A 254 0.26 -7.10 4.23
N TRP A 255 0.75 -8.33 4.05
CA TRP A 255 1.96 -8.80 4.73
C TRP A 255 3.17 -7.92 4.42
N SER A 256 3.28 -7.45 3.16
CA SER A 256 4.29 -6.48 2.71
C SER A 256 4.37 -5.22 3.58
N GLN A 257 3.24 -4.74 4.11
CA GLN A 257 3.19 -3.53 4.93
C GLN A 257 3.64 -3.74 6.37
N VAL A 258 3.61 -4.98 6.88
CA VAL A 258 3.78 -5.27 8.31
C VAL A 258 4.83 -6.32 8.63
N CYS A 259 5.49 -6.93 7.64
CA CYS A 259 6.43 -8.01 7.89
C CYS A 259 7.69 -7.59 8.65
N SER A 260 8.04 -6.29 8.62
CA SER A 260 9.09 -5.71 9.47
C SER A 260 8.65 -5.46 10.92
N LYS A 261 7.34 -5.60 11.21
CA LYS A 261 6.75 -5.40 12.54
C LYS A 261 6.87 -6.68 13.38
N PRO A 262 6.77 -6.60 14.72
CA PRO A 262 6.82 -7.80 15.56
C PRO A 262 5.78 -8.84 15.12
N THR A 263 6.23 -10.07 14.87
CA THR A 263 5.36 -11.14 14.35
C THR A 263 4.17 -11.42 15.26
N ALA A 264 4.30 -11.20 16.56
CA ALA A 264 3.21 -11.33 17.52
C ALA A 264 2.05 -10.30 17.33
N ARG A 265 2.21 -9.30 16.46
CA ARG A 265 1.17 -8.31 16.14
C ARG A 265 0.28 -8.71 14.97
N TYR A 266 0.67 -9.67 14.13
CA TYR A 266 -0.13 -10.04 12.97
C TYR A 266 -0.39 -11.54 12.86
N VAL A 267 -1.33 -11.92 12.02
CA VAL A 267 -1.62 -13.31 11.62
C VAL A 267 -1.78 -13.33 10.10
N LYS A 268 -1.05 -14.22 9.41
CA LYS A 268 -1.14 -14.39 7.95
C LYS A 268 -2.33 -15.26 7.56
N PHE A 269 -2.96 -14.94 6.42
CA PHE A 269 -4.02 -15.71 5.78
C PHE A 269 -3.54 -16.21 4.40
N PRO A 270 -2.61 -17.17 4.34
CA PRO A 270 -1.97 -17.60 3.09
C PRO A 270 -2.90 -18.32 2.11
N ASP A 271 -4.06 -18.82 2.56
CA ASP A 271 -5.04 -19.45 1.68
C ASP A 271 -5.92 -18.43 0.91
N TYR A 272 -5.69 -17.12 1.14
CA TYR A 272 -6.44 -16.02 0.55
C TYR A 272 -5.50 -15.08 -0.21
N LEU A 273 -4.54 -15.65 -0.94
CA LEU A 273 -3.60 -14.87 -1.73
C LEU A 273 -4.32 -13.87 -2.64
N THR A 274 -3.77 -12.67 -2.71
CA THR A 274 -4.20 -11.64 -3.66
C THR A 274 -3.21 -11.64 -4.81
N GLU A 275 -3.61 -12.13 -5.97
CA GLU A 275 -2.79 -12.04 -7.19
C GLU A 275 -2.52 -10.56 -7.52
N GLN A 276 -1.32 -10.23 -7.99
CA GLN A 276 -0.93 -8.85 -8.26
C GLN A 276 -0.54 -8.72 -9.75
N TYR A 277 -1.27 -7.89 -10.51
CA TYR A 277 -1.07 -7.76 -11.95
C TYR A 277 -0.65 -6.35 -12.37
N GLY A 278 0.26 -6.28 -13.33
CA GLY A 278 0.67 -5.04 -13.96
C GLY A 278 0.11 -4.91 -15.38
N VAL A 279 -0.05 -3.67 -15.84
CA VAL A 279 -0.45 -3.34 -17.21
C VAL A 279 0.20 -2.03 -17.64
N LEU A 280 0.75 -1.99 -18.85
CA LEU A 280 1.25 -0.76 -19.44
C LEU A 280 0.08 0.15 -19.83
N VAL A 281 0.28 1.45 -19.68
CA VAL A 281 -0.78 2.44 -19.90
C VAL A 281 -0.37 3.42 -21.00
N GLU A 282 -1.27 3.67 -21.96
CA GLU A 282 -1.07 4.61 -23.05
C GLU A 282 -1.02 6.05 -22.53
N THR A 283 0.01 6.78 -22.95
CA THR A 283 0.28 8.17 -22.58
C THR A 283 0.20 9.16 -23.74
N GLY A 284 -0.05 8.68 -24.96
CA GLY A 284 0.12 9.43 -26.21
C GLY A 284 1.58 9.75 -26.54
N ASN A 285 2.55 9.18 -25.81
CA ASN A 285 3.97 9.40 -25.98
C ASN A 285 4.73 8.07 -26.02
N SER A 286 5.16 7.67 -27.22
CA SER A 286 5.86 6.40 -27.45
C SER A 286 7.17 6.28 -26.67
N GLY A 287 7.85 7.39 -26.37
CA GLY A 287 9.05 7.41 -25.54
C GLY A 287 8.77 7.03 -24.09
N LYS A 288 7.68 7.56 -23.50
CA LYS A 288 7.23 7.18 -22.16
C LYS A 288 6.79 5.72 -22.11
N ASN A 289 6.01 5.27 -23.09
CA ASN A 289 5.56 3.88 -23.15
C ASN A 289 6.75 2.90 -23.29
N SER A 290 7.76 3.26 -24.09
CA SER A 290 8.98 2.45 -24.24
C SER A 290 9.81 2.41 -22.94
N ALA A 291 9.93 3.54 -22.23
CA ALA A 291 10.62 3.58 -20.95
C ALA A 291 9.87 2.79 -19.85
N ALA A 292 8.54 2.82 -19.86
CA ALA A 292 7.73 1.99 -18.96
C ALA A 292 7.88 0.49 -19.28
N ALA A 293 7.91 0.10 -20.56
CA ALA A 293 8.21 -1.28 -20.95
C ALA A 293 9.64 -1.72 -20.54
N ALA A 294 10.61 -0.80 -20.60
CA ALA A 294 11.96 -1.05 -20.10
C ALA A 294 11.99 -1.25 -18.58
N PHE A 295 11.17 -0.48 -17.82
CA PHE A 295 10.99 -0.68 -16.38
C PHE A 295 10.43 -2.08 -16.08
N VAL A 296 9.38 -2.51 -16.79
CA VAL A 296 8.83 -3.87 -16.64
C VAL A 296 9.86 -4.94 -17.01
N SER A 297 10.64 -4.71 -18.07
CA SER A 297 11.71 -5.64 -18.46
C SER A 297 12.82 -5.74 -17.40
N PHE A 298 13.14 -4.63 -16.73
CA PHE A 298 14.12 -4.57 -15.65
C PHE A 298 13.72 -5.43 -14.44
N MET A 299 12.42 -5.48 -14.12
CA MET A 299 11.91 -6.35 -13.05
C MET A 299 12.24 -7.83 -13.27
N ASN A 300 12.44 -8.27 -14.53
CA ASN A 300 12.81 -9.64 -14.87
C ASN A 300 11.90 -10.68 -14.19
N ILE A 301 10.60 -10.45 -14.31
CA ILE A 301 9.51 -11.20 -13.68
C ILE A 301 9.64 -12.69 -14.02
N GLY A 302 9.48 -13.55 -13.01
CA GLY A 302 9.64 -15.02 -13.14
C GLY A 302 11.07 -15.52 -12.99
N SER A 303 12.05 -14.64 -12.83
CA SER A 303 13.43 -15.03 -12.53
C SER A 303 13.64 -15.35 -11.05
N ALA A 304 14.71 -16.09 -10.73
CA ALA A 304 15.12 -16.32 -9.34
C ALA A 304 15.46 -15.02 -8.59
N GLY A 305 15.99 -14.01 -9.30
CA GLY A 305 16.25 -12.69 -8.74
C GLY A 305 14.95 -11.97 -8.35
N TRP A 306 13.94 -12.04 -9.22
CA TRP A 306 12.61 -11.49 -8.93
C TRP A 306 11.95 -12.18 -7.73
N ASN A 307 11.99 -13.52 -7.66
CA ASN A 307 11.44 -14.25 -6.51
C ASN A 307 12.20 -13.96 -5.21
N THR A 308 13.51 -13.68 -5.28
CA THR A 308 14.28 -13.19 -4.12
C THR A 308 13.82 -11.80 -3.70
N PHE A 309 13.62 -10.89 -4.67
CA PHE A 309 13.08 -9.55 -4.41
C PHE A 309 11.69 -9.60 -3.76
N LEU A 310 10.79 -10.45 -4.25
CA LEU A 310 9.46 -10.67 -3.67
C LEU A 310 9.55 -11.19 -2.23
N GLY A 311 10.38 -12.21 -1.98
CA GLY A 311 10.56 -12.76 -0.64
C GLY A 311 11.11 -11.74 0.36
N ASN A 312 12.07 -10.91 -0.05
CA ASN A 312 12.61 -9.82 0.77
C ASN A 312 11.58 -8.73 1.10
N ASN A 313 10.57 -8.58 0.23
CA ASN A 313 9.48 -7.63 0.37
C ASN A 313 8.16 -8.25 0.85
N CYS A 314 8.22 -9.51 1.32
CA CYS A 314 7.11 -10.20 1.98
C CYS A 314 5.90 -10.42 1.06
N TYR A 315 6.21 -10.86 -0.16
CA TYR A 315 5.30 -11.45 -1.13
C TYR A 315 5.64 -12.92 -1.32
N GLU A 316 4.66 -13.70 -1.77
CA GLU A 316 4.91 -15.07 -2.23
C GLU A 316 5.49 -15.04 -3.66
N ALA A 317 6.37 -15.99 -3.95
CA ALA A 317 7.05 -16.13 -5.24
C ALA A 317 6.07 -16.55 -6.35
N ILE A 318 6.44 -16.24 -7.60
CA ILE A 318 5.71 -16.61 -8.83
C ILE A 318 6.46 -17.67 -9.65
#